data_AF-A0A7S4FMJ0-F1
#
_entry.id   AF-A0A7S4FMJ0-F1
#
_cell.length_a   1.000
_cell.length_b   1.000
_cell.length_c   1.000
_cell.angle_alpha   90.00
_cell.angle_beta   90.00
_cell.angle_gamma   90.00
#
_symmetry.space_group_name_H-M   'P 1'
#
loop_
_entity.id
_entity.type
_entity.pdbx_description
1 polymer ?
#
loop_
_entity_poly.entity_id
_entity_poly.type
_entity_poly.pdbx_seq_one_letter_code
_entity_poly.pdbx_strand_id
1 'polypeptide(L)'
;FRPEWPKGHIRRAAALHGYGYLEKALEAYHTAYKDDPDNHDYVLTVEAIKKELVRREKSEANSELREKAKEQFNKGDYKGAMGLYKKAIEQDDSDPILYSNRSACFVGMEKYSKAVEDAEKAIELSPHWAKAWRRKAHALHQWKKYPEAIQAYTKVLQLEPSEDLRNLIVHIQNEQLTRNYVKDEMMPGGKRKGSFGYSSNKKQKDEDFDYNEKW
;
A
#
# COMPACT_ATOMS: atom_id res chain seq x y z
N PHE A 1 43.45 -24.11 -5.96
CA PHE A 1 42.02 -24.49 -6.00
C PHE A 1 41.96 -26.00 -6.10
N ARG A 2 41.34 -26.70 -5.14
CA ARG A 2 41.07 -28.14 -5.27
C ARG A 2 39.69 -28.28 -5.92
N PRO A 3 39.58 -28.77 -7.18
CA PRO A 3 38.33 -28.79 -7.93
C PRO A 3 37.23 -29.68 -7.33
N GLU A 4 37.59 -30.60 -6.44
CA GLU A 4 36.70 -31.65 -5.91
C GLU A 4 36.51 -31.52 -4.40
N TRP A 5 36.34 -30.30 -3.89
CA TRP A 5 36.02 -30.08 -2.48
C TRP A 5 34.57 -29.62 -2.34
N PRO A 6 33.61 -30.53 -2.07
CA PRO A 6 32.17 -30.21 -2.04
C PRO A 6 31.83 -29.07 -1.09
N LYS A 7 32.54 -28.99 0.05
CA LYS A 7 32.43 -27.90 1.03
C LYS A 7 32.81 -26.52 0.47
N GLY A 8 33.67 -26.48 -0.54
CA GLY A 8 34.06 -25.26 -1.24
C GLY A 8 32.95 -24.70 -2.15
N HIS A 9 32.22 -25.58 -2.84
CA HIS A 9 31.08 -25.21 -3.69
C HIS A 9 29.93 -24.64 -2.83
N ILE A 10 29.65 -25.25 -1.68
CA ILE A 10 28.64 -24.78 -0.73
C ILE A 10 28.99 -23.38 -0.20
N ARG A 11 30.23 -23.16 0.25
CA ARG A 11 30.67 -21.84 0.75
C ARG A 11 30.59 -20.77 -0.33
N ARG A 12 30.96 -21.11 -1.56
CA ARG A 12 30.83 -20.21 -2.72
C ARG A 12 29.36 -19.87 -3.00
N ALA A 13 28.48 -20.87 -2.98
CA ALA A 13 27.06 -20.69 -3.23
C ALA A 13 26.39 -19.84 -2.14
N ALA A 14 26.72 -20.06 -0.87
CA ALA A 14 26.27 -19.25 0.25
C ALA A 14 26.75 -17.79 0.14
N ALA A 15 28.02 -17.57 -0.25
CA ALA A 15 28.54 -16.23 -0.49
C ALA A 15 27.79 -15.53 -1.65
N LEU A 16 27.60 -16.22 -2.78
CA LEU A 16 26.87 -15.68 -3.94
C LEU A 16 25.41 -15.34 -3.59
N HIS A 17 24.77 -16.17 -2.78
CA HIS A 17 23.42 -15.91 -2.26
C HIS A 17 23.39 -14.66 -1.37
N GLY A 18 24.35 -14.53 -0.43
CA GLY A 18 24.49 -13.33 0.41
C GLY A 18 24.76 -12.04 -0.38
N TYR A 19 25.44 -12.14 -1.53
CA TYR A 19 25.64 -11.02 -2.46
C TYR A 19 24.46 -10.78 -3.42
N GLY A 20 23.40 -11.59 -3.37
CA GLY A 20 22.21 -11.45 -4.22
C GLY A 20 22.35 -11.99 -5.65
N TYR A 21 23.44 -12.68 -5.99
CA TYR A 21 23.65 -13.34 -7.28
C TYR A 21 22.94 -14.70 -7.31
N LEU A 22 21.61 -14.68 -7.31
CA LEU A 22 20.76 -15.86 -7.13
C LEU A 22 20.98 -16.96 -8.17
N GLU A 23 21.10 -16.61 -9.46
CA GLU A 23 21.36 -17.58 -10.53
C GLU A 23 22.71 -18.28 -10.36
N LYS A 24 23.78 -17.50 -10.13
CA LYS A 24 25.12 -18.03 -9.88
C LYS A 24 25.18 -18.86 -8.60
N ALA A 25 24.41 -18.48 -7.58
CA ALA A 25 24.26 -19.25 -6.36
C ALA A 25 23.60 -20.60 -6.66
N LEU A 26 22.52 -20.62 -7.45
CA LEU A 26 21.82 -21.83 -7.88
C LEU A 26 22.73 -22.78 -8.67
N GLU A 27 23.54 -22.25 -9.59
CA GLU A 27 24.52 -23.05 -10.35
C GLU A 27 25.57 -23.68 -9.43
N ALA A 28 26.16 -22.88 -8.53
CA ALA A 28 27.15 -23.36 -7.56
C ALA A 28 26.52 -24.40 -6.62
N TYR A 29 25.28 -24.19 -6.22
CA TYR A 29 24.51 -25.17 -5.48
C TYR A 29 24.27 -26.44 -6.30
N HIS A 30 23.84 -26.36 -7.56
CA HIS A 30 23.62 -27.53 -8.40
C HIS A 30 24.91 -28.35 -8.58
N THR A 31 26.08 -27.70 -8.64
CA THR A 31 27.36 -28.44 -8.64
C THR A 31 27.61 -29.18 -7.33
N ALA A 32 27.28 -28.59 -6.18
CA ALA A 32 27.43 -29.25 -4.88
C ALA A 32 26.47 -30.45 -4.70
N TYR A 33 25.25 -30.39 -5.26
CA TYR A 33 24.26 -31.47 -5.18
C TYR A 33 24.72 -32.76 -5.85
N LYS A 34 25.49 -32.64 -6.94
CA LYS A 34 26.05 -33.81 -7.62
C LYS A 34 27.01 -34.60 -6.74
N ASP A 35 27.64 -33.94 -5.77
CA ASP A 35 28.60 -34.54 -4.86
C ASP A 35 27.95 -35.10 -3.58
N ASP A 36 26.83 -34.52 -3.12
CA ASP A 36 26.10 -34.92 -1.90
C ASP A 36 24.59 -34.64 -2.03
N PRO A 37 23.81 -35.61 -2.57
CA PRO A 37 22.38 -35.41 -2.86
C PRO A 37 21.46 -35.34 -1.64
N ASP A 38 21.88 -35.89 -0.49
CA ASP A 38 21.03 -36.07 0.70
C ASP A 38 21.17 -34.92 1.73
N ASN A 39 21.91 -33.86 1.38
CA ASN A 39 22.09 -32.73 2.27
C ASN A 39 20.80 -31.90 2.41
N HIS A 40 20.10 -32.06 3.54
CA HIS A 40 18.81 -31.42 3.77
C HIS A 40 18.86 -29.88 3.81
N ASP A 41 19.93 -29.29 4.36
CA ASP A 41 20.12 -27.83 4.44
C ASP A 41 20.24 -27.19 3.03
N TYR A 42 20.81 -27.95 2.10
CA TYR A 42 20.94 -27.58 0.70
C TYR A 42 19.59 -27.54 -0.03
N VAL A 43 18.76 -28.57 0.14
CA VAL A 43 17.47 -28.67 -0.58
C VAL A 43 16.58 -27.48 -0.20
N LEU A 44 16.53 -27.13 1.08
CA LEU A 44 15.78 -25.99 1.58
C LEU A 44 16.29 -24.65 1.03
N THR A 45 17.62 -24.45 0.97
CA THR A 45 18.21 -23.22 0.44
C THR A 45 18.02 -23.05 -1.06
N VAL A 46 18.12 -24.12 -1.84
CA VAL A 46 17.85 -24.09 -3.29
C VAL A 46 16.37 -23.84 -3.59
N GLU A 47 15.46 -24.48 -2.87
CA GLU A 47 14.03 -24.20 -3.00
C GLU A 47 13.70 -22.74 -2.67
N ALA A 48 14.32 -22.18 -1.62
CA ALA A 48 14.16 -20.78 -1.27
C ALA A 48 14.67 -19.85 -2.39
N ILE A 49 15.84 -20.12 -2.97
CA ILE A 49 16.40 -19.34 -4.07
C ILE A 49 15.51 -19.42 -5.32
N LYS A 50 15.00 -20.60 -5.66
CA LYS A 50 14.05 -20.77 -6.78
C LYS A 50 12.78 -19.96 -6.58
N LYS A 51 12.20 -19.99 -5.36
CA LYS A 51 11.02 -19.19 -5.02
C LYS A 51 11.29 -17.69 -5.14
N GLU A 52 12.45 -17.23 -4.68
CA GLU A 52 12.86 -15.84 -4.79
C GLU A 52 13.09 -15.41 -6.25
N LEU A 53 13.70 -16.25 -7.09
CA LEU A 53 13.85 -15.99 -8.52
C LEU A 53 12.49 -15.82 -9.21
N VAL A 54 11.56 -16.76 -8.99
CA VAL A 54 10.20 -16.67 -9.53
C VAL A 54 9.50 -15.40 -9.06
N ARG A 55 9.70 -15.00 -7.80
CA ARG A 55 9.16 -13.75 -7.27
C ARG A 55 9.74 -12.52 -7.97
N ARG A 56 11.06 -12.50 -8.22
CA ARG A 56 11.73 -11.39 -8.92
C ARG A 56 11.28 -11.29 -10.38
N GLU A 57 11.21 -12.41 -11.09
CA GLU A 57 10.70 -12.46 -12.46
C GLU A 57 9.27 -11.89 -12.55
N LYS A 58 8.40 -12.31 -11.63
CA LYS A 58 7.03 -11.76 -11.52
C LYS A 58 7.03 -10.27 -11.22
N SER A 59 7.88 -9.81 -10.29
CA SER A 59 8.01 -8.39 -9.94
C SER A 59 8.53 -7.55 -11.11
N GLU A 60 9.48 -8.07 -11.90
CA GLU A 60 10.03 -7.41 -13.08
C GLU A 60 8.99 -7.31 -14.19
N ALA A 61 8.27 -8.40 -14.48
CA ALA A 61 7.17 -8.39 -15.46
C ALA A 61 6.08 -7.37 -15.08
N ASN A 62 5.79 -7.26 -13.78
CA ASN A 62 4.82 -6.29 -13.27
C ASN A 62 5.33 -4.85 -13.27
N SER A 63 6.65 -4.61 -13.30
CA SER A 63 7.20 -3.25 -13.28
C SER A 63 6.73 -2.41 -14.48
N GLU A 64 6.73 -3.00 -15.68
CA GLU A 64 6.25 -2.33 -16.89
C GLU A 64 4.75 -2.03 -16.85
N LEU A 65 3.95 -3.00 -16.38
CA LEU A 65 2.51 -2.83 -16.22
C LEU A 65 2.20 -1.71 -15.22
N ARG A 66 2.96 -1.63 -14.12
CA ARG A 66 2.84 -0.59 -13.11
C ARG A 66 3.16 0.79 -13.65
N GLU A 67 4.26 0.94 -14.41
CA GLU A 67 4.63 2.23 -14.97
C GLU A 67 3.60 2.70 -16.02
N LYS A 68 3.13 1.81 -16.90
CA LYS A 68 2.04 2.13 -17.84
C LYS A 68 0.74 2.49 -17.12
N ALA A 69 0.40 1.78 -16.05
CA ALA A 69 -0.79 2.06 -15.25
C ALA A 69 -0.70 3.42 -14.54
N LYS A 70 0.49 3.75 -14.01
CA LYS A 70 0.77 5.06 -13.41
C LYS A 70 0.67 6.19 -14.43
N GLU A 71 1.16 5.98 -15.66
CA GLU A 71 1.02 6.94 -16.74
C GLU A 71 -0.46 7.19 -17.09
N GLN A 72 -1.27 6.13 -17.22
CA GLN A 72 -2.70 6.25 -17.48
C GLN A 72 -3.44 6.93 -16.32
N PHE A 73 -3.06 6.61 -15.08
CA PHE A 73 -3.59 7.26 -13.89
C PHE A 73 -3.33 8.77 -13.91
N ASN A 74 -2.10 9.18 -14.24
CA ASN A 74 -1.73 10.59 -14.33
C ASN A 74 -2.44 11.34 -15.47
N LYS A 75 -2.89 10.61 -16.51
CA LYS A 75 -3.73 11.15 -17.59
C LYS A 75 -5.22 11.24 -17.20
N GLY A 76 -5.60 10.80 -16.01
CA GLY A 76 -6.98 10.72 -15.53
C GLY A 76 -7.76 9.52 -16.07
N ASP A 77 -7.12 8.61 -16.82
CA ASP A 77 -7.75 7.37 -17.28
C ASP A 77 -7.69 6.30 -16.18
N TYR A 78 -8.53 6.47 -15.17
CA TYR A 78 -8.63 5.55 -14.05
C TYR A 78 -9.12 4.15 -14.47
N LYS A 79 -9.93 4.04 -15.52
CA LYS A 79 -10.44 2.75 -16.01
C LYS A 79 -9.34 1.95 -16.70
N GLY A 80 -8.56 2.59 -17.58
CA GLY A 80 -7.39 1.99 -18.20
C GLY A 80 -6.37 1.54 -17.16
N ALA A 81 -6.00 2.45 -16.24
CA ALA A 81 -5.04 2.18 -15.18
C ALA A 81 -5.47 0.98 -14.31
N MET A 82 -6.74 0.94 -13.90
CA MET A 82 -7.31 -0.18 -13.16
C MET A 82 -7.22 -1.50 -13.94
N GLY A 83 -7.45 -1.48 -15.26
CA GLY A 83 -7.31 -2.65 -16.12
C GLY A 83 -5.87 -3.20 -16.14
N LEU A 84 -4.88 -2.32 -16.17
CA LEU A 84 -3.46 -2.69 -16.10
C LEU A 84 -3.09 -3.23 -14.72
N TYR A 85 -3.53 -2.59 -13.63
CA TYR A 85 -3.30 -3.11 -12.28
C TYR A 85 -3.97 -4.46 -12.04
N LYS A 86 -5.15 -4.70 -12.63
CA LYS A 86 -5.80 -6.01 -12.56
C LYS A 86 -4.96 -7.08 -13.25
N LYS A 87 -4.42 -6.82 -14.45
CA LYS A 87 -3.51 -7.75 -15.13
C LYS A 87 -2.25 -8.02 -14.33
N ALA A 88 -1.68 -7.00 -13.69
CA ALA A 88 -0.51 -7.16 -12.84
C ALA A 88 -0.79 -8.04 -11.61
N ILE A 89 -1.97 -7.88 -10.99
CA ILE A 89 -2.42 -8.70 -9.87
C ILE A 89 -2.67 -10.16 -10.28
N GLU A 90 -3.15 -10.40 -11.50
CA GLU A 90 -3.29 -11.75 -12.05
C GLU A 90 -1.92 -12.44 -12.26
N GLN A 91 -0.83 -11.68 -12.40
CA GLN A 91 0.55 -12.20 -12.49
C GLN A 91 1.21 -12.38 -11.11
N ASP A 92 0.99 -11.44 -10.20
CA ASP A 92 1.47 -11.47 -8.82
C ASP A 92 0.46 -10.81 -7.89
N ASP A 93 -0.17 -11.61 -7.05
CA ASP A 93 -1.15 -11.17 -6.05
C ASP A 93 -0.51 -10.81 -4.71
N SER A 94 0.83 -10.89 -4.60
CA SER A 94 1.58 -10.65 -3.37
C SER A 94 2.14 -9.24 -3.24
N ASP A 95 2.10 -8.43 -4.31
CA ASP A 95 2.59 -7.04 -4.28
C ASP A 95 1.51 -6.08 -3.71
N PRO A 96 1.67 -5.55 -2.48
CA PRO A 96 0.72 -4.61 -1.89
C PRO A 96 0.58 -3.31 -2.69
N ILE A 97 1.60 -2.93 -3.48
CA ILE A 97 1.60 -1.68 -4.24
C ILE A 97 0.55 -1.70 -5.33
N LEU A 98 0.30 -2.86 -5.95
CA LEU A 98 -0.71 -3.02 -6.99
C LEU A 98 -2.11 -2.72 -6.46
N TYR A 99 -2.47 -3.29 -5.32
CA TYR A 99 -3.76 -3.05 -4.67
C TYR A 99 -3.89 -1.60 -4.19
N SER A 100 -2.84 -1.03 -3.61
CA SER A 100 -2.81 0.38 -3.16
C SER A 100 -3.03 1.36 -4.31
N ASN A 101 -2.45 1.12 -5.48
CA ASN A 101 -2.65 1.97 -6.64
C ASN A 101 -4.00 1.73 -7.34
N ARG A 102 -4.49 0.49 -7.37
CA ARG A 102 -5.84 0.18 -7.87
C ARG A 102 -6.94 0.78 -6.99
N SER A 103 -6.72 0.80 -5.67
CA SER A 103 -7.55 1.54 -4.71
C SER A 103 -7.66 3.03 -5.07
N ALA A 104 -6.53 3.68 -5.41
CA ALA A 104 -6.55 5.08 -5.87
C ALA A 104 -7.37 5.28 -7.16
N CYS A 105 -7.28 4.34 -8.10
CA CYS A 105 -8.11 4.36 -9.31
C CYS A 105 -9.61 4.26 -8.96
N PHE A 106 -9.98 3.40 -8.00
CA PHE A 106 -11.36 3.28 -7.54
C PHE A 106 -11.86 4.57 -6.87
N VAL A 107 -11.03 5.27 -6.09
CA VAL A 107 -11.38 6.59 -5.54
C VAL A 107 -11.62 7.60 -6.66
N GLY A 108 -10.74 7.69 -7.66
CA GLY A 108 -10.92 8.58 -8.82
C GLY A 108 -12.16 8.26 -9.66
N MET A 109 -12.74 7.07 -9.50
CA MET A 109 -14.00 6.64 -10.09
C MET A 109 -15.20 6.69 -9.12
N GLU A 110 -15.02 7.26 -7.93
CA GLU A 110 -16.02 7.35 -6.86
C GLU A 110 -16.55 5.98 -6.35
N LYS A 111 -15.81 4.90 -6.61
CA LYS A 111 -16.14 3.53 -6.18
C LYS A 111 -15.53 3.22 -4.82
N TYR A 112 -15.92 3.99 -3.81
CA TYR A 112 -15.24 4.00 -2.52
C TYR A 112 -15.23 2.66 -1.77
N SER A 113 -16.29 1.84 -1.86
CA SER A 113 -16.30 0.50 -1.24
C SER A 113 -15.16 -0.38 -1.76
N LYS A 114 -15.00 -0.42 -3.09
CA LYS A 114 -13.93 -1.21 -3.73
C LYS A 114 -12.56 -0.65 -3.44
N ALA A 115 -12.44 0.68 -3.33
CA ALA A 115 -11.20 1.31 -2.91
C ALA A 115 -10.78 0.89 -1.50
N VAL A 116 -11.73 0.77 -0.56
CA VAL A 116 -11.47 0.28 0.80
C VAL A 116 -11.06 -1.18 0.78
N GLU A 117 -11.77 -2.05 0.05
CA GLU A 117 -11.42 -3.48 -0.10
C GLU A 117 -9.98 -3.66 -0.60
N ASP A 118 -9.59 -2.93 -1.65
CA ASP A 118 -8.22 -2.99 -2.18
C ASP A 118 -7.19 -2.45 -1.19
N ALA A 119 -7.50 -1.36 -0.48
CA ALA A 119 -6.59 -0.82 0.52
C ALA A 119 -6.42 -1.78 1.71
N GLU A 120 -7.47 -2.49 2.12
CA GLU A 120 -7.41 -3.53 3.13
C GLU A 120 -6.55 -4.71 2.68
N LYS A 121 -6.65 -5.12 1.42
CA LYS A 121 -5.76 -6.16 0.88
C LYS A 121 -4.29 -5.72 0.88
N ALA A 122 -4.02 -4.46 0.55
CA ALA A 122 -2.66 -3.91 0.64
C ALA A 122 -2.14 -3.89 2.10
N ILE A 123 -3.00 -3.60 3.07
CA ILE A 123 -2.66 -3.63 4.51
C ILE A 123 -2.42 -5.08 4.99
N GLU A 124 -3.22 -6.05 4.53
CA GLU A 124 -3.03 -7.47 4.86
C GLU A 124 -1.64 -7.96 4.41
N LEU A 125 -1.25 -7.58 3.18
CA LEU A 125 0.05 -7.93 2.60
C LEU A 125 1.22 -7.16 3.24
N SER A 126 1.01 -5.92 3.70
CA SER A 126 2.03 -5.11 4.36
C SER A 126 1.45 -4.23 5.48
N PRO A 127 1.29 -4.78 6.71
CA PRO A 127 0.58 -4.10 7.80
C PRO A 127 1.26 -2.82 8.30
N HIS A 128 2.57 -2.71 8.13
CA HIS A 128 3.38 -1.57 8.60
C HIS A 128 3.58 -0.51 7.50
N TRP A 129 2.94 -0.67 6.34
CA TRP A 129 3.07 0.26 5.24
C TRP A 129 2.07 1.41 5.34
N ALA A 130 2.54 2.57 5.81
CA ALA A 130 1.71 3.75 6.06
C ALA A 130 0.91 4.21 4.82
N LYS A 131 1.46 4.07 3.60
CA LYS A 131 0.76 4.43 2.37
C LYS A 131 -0.52 3.61 2.14
N ALA A 132 -0.53 2.32 2.53
CA ALA A 132 -1.74 1.48 2.42
C ALA A 132 -2.86 1.98 3.35
N TRP A 133 -2.52 2.26 4.61
CA TRP A 133 -3.42 2.86 5.58
C TRP A 133 -3.94 4.23 5.11
N ARG A 134 -3.08 5.04 4.50
CA ARG A 134 -3.45 6.35 3.94
C ARG A 134 -4.45 6.20 2.79
N ARG A 135 -4.29 5.19 1.90
CA ARG A 135 -5.28 4.90 0.84
C ARG A 135 -6.64 4.51 1.43
N LYS A 136 -6.66 3.64 2.44
CA LYS A 136 -7.90 3.26 3.15
C LYS A 136 -8.58 4.48 3.78
N ALA A 137 -7.81 5.29 4.51
CA ALA A 137 -8.31 6.47 5.19
C ALA A 137 -8.90 7.49 4.21
N HIS A 138 -8.20 7.76 3.10
CA HIS A 138 -8.67 8.66 2.06
C HIS A 138 -9.96 8.15 1.38
N ALA A 139 -10.02 6.86 1.05
CA ALA A 139 -11.23 6.26 0.49
C ALA A 139 -12.43 6.38 1.44
N LEU A 140 -12.23 6.16 2.73
CA LEU A 140 -13.28 6.31 3.76
C LEU A 140 -13.71 7.76 3.95
N HIS A 141 -12.76 8.71 3.91
CA HIS A 141 -13.04 10.14 4.00
C HIS A 141 -13.91 10.60 2.83
N GLN A 142 -13.56 10.23 1.59
CA GLN A 142 -14.37 10.53 0.41
C GLN A 142 -15.74 9.83 0.43
N TRP A 143 -15.81 8.64 1.03
CA TRP A 143 -17.09 7.96 1.30
C TRP A 143 -17.89 8.58 2.44
N LYS A 144 -17.35 9.61 3.10
CA LYS A 144 -17.92 10.30 4.27
C LYS A 144 -18.17 9.38 5.47
N LYS A 145 -17.36 8.31 5.59
CA LYS A 145 -17.24 7.42 6.76
C LYS A 145 -16.16 7.96 7.70
N TYR A 146 -16.47 9.12 8.28
CA TYR A 146 -15.50 9.92 9.04
C TYR A 146 -14.89 9.19 10.25
N PRO A 147 -15.67 8.48 11.11
CA PRO A 147 -15.10 7.76 12.25
C PRO A 147 -14.03 6.75 11.84
N GLU A 148 -14.30 5.96 10.80
CA GLU A 148 -13.40 4.94 10.29
C GLU A 148 -12.19 5.55 9.57
N ALA A 149 -12.39 6.67 8.86
CA ALA A 149 -11.31 7.43 8.26
C ALA A 149 -10.33 7.97 9.31
N ILE A 150 -10.84 8.56 10.39
CA ILE A 150 -10.04 9.07 11.52
C ILE A 150 -9.23 7.94 12.16
N GLN A 151 -9.83 6.76 12.37
CA GLN A 151 -9.11 5.60 12.89
C GLN A 151 -7.96 5.17 11.96
N ALA A 152 -8.22 5.10 10.66
CA ALA A 152 -7.20 4.74 9.68
C ALA A 152 -6.08 5.80 9.58
N TYR A 153 -6.40 7.10 9.58
CA TYR A 153 -5.39 8.16 9.63
C TYR A 153 -4.60 8.18 10.94
N THR A 154 -5.24 7.83 12.06
CA THR A 154 -4.54 7.67 13.35
C THR A 154 -3.51 6.55 13.27
N LYS A 155 -3.81 5.45 12.56
CA LYS A 155 -2.82 4.39 12.28
C LYS A 155 -1.67 4.89 11.41
N VAL A 156 -1.94 5.70 10.38
CA VAL A 156 -0.88 6.36 9.60
C VAL A 156 -0.01 7.22 10.52
N LEU A 157 -0.61 8.01 11.40
CA LEU A 157 0.12 8.90 12.33
C LEU A 157 1.00 8.13 13.34
N GLN A 158 0.58 6.93 13.75
CA GLN A 158 1.37 6.04 14.59
C GLN A 158 2.61 5.50 13.87
N LEU A 159 2.52 5.26 12.56
CA LEU A 159 3.62 4.76 11.73
C LEU A 159 4.54 5.90 11.28
N GLU A 160 3.96 7.02 10.87
CA GLU A 160 4.61 8.21 10.34
C GLU A 160 4.04 9.46 11.01
N PRO A 161 4.63 9.93 12.13
CA PRO A 161 4.20 11.15 12.78
C PRO A 161 4.35 12.37 11.86
N SER A 162 3.27 13.12 11.69
CA SER A 162 3.21 14.33 10.86
C SER A 162 2.23 15.33 11.45
N GLU A 163 2.61 16.61 11.50
CA GLU A 163 1.73 17.68 11.98
C GLU A 163 0.59 17.95 11.00
N ASP A 164 0.86 17.95 9.70
CA ASP A 164 -0.16 18.10 8.66
C ASP A 164 -1.23 17.02 8.77
N LEU A 165 -0.82 15.78 9.07
CA LEU A 165 -1.76 14.68 9.27
C LEU A 165 -2.60 14.84 10.55
N ARG A 166 -2.04 15.40 11.63
CA ARG A 166 -2.81 15.74 12.84
C ARG A 166 -3.87 16.79 12.51
N ASN A 167 -3.49 17.84 11.79
CA ASN A 167 -4.41 18.90 11.37
C ASN A 167 -5.51 18.36 10.46
N LEU A 168 -5.20 17.45 9.54
CA LEU A 168 -6.19 16.77 8.70
C LEU A 168 -7.20 15.97 9.54
N ILE A 169 -6.74 15.21 10.55
CA ILE A 169 -7.63 14.46 11.44
C ILE A 169 -8.59 15.41 12.18
N VAL A 170 -8.08 16.53 12.70
CA VAL A 170 -8.91 17.56 13.36
C VAL A 170 -9.93 18.16 12.40
N HIS A 171 -9.52 18.44 11.15
CA HIS A 171 -10.44 18.93 10.12
C HIS A 171 -11.59 17.95 9.86
N ILE A 172 -11.27 16.66 9.66
CA ILE A 172 -12.27 15.60 9.42
C ILE A 172 -13.22 15.45 10.62
N GLN A 173 -12.71 15.60 11.85
CA GLN A 173 -13.56 15.60 13.06
C GLN A 173 -14.56 16.77 13.04
N ASN A 174 -14.12 17.97 12.65
CA ASN A 174 -14.99 19.14 12.54
C ASN A 174 -16.04 18.98 11.43
N GLU A 175 -15.67 18.40 10.27
CA GLU A 175 -16.63 18.04 9.22
C GLU A 175 -17.72 17.10 9.74
N GLN A 176 -17.32 16.06 10.48
CA GLN A 176 -18.24 15.10 11.09
C GLN A 176 -19.21 15.78 12.06
N LEU A 177 -18.69 16.64 12.95
CA LEU A 177 -19.50 17.38 13.93
C LEU A 177 -20.51 18.29 13.23
N THR A 178 -20.08 19.04 12.21
CA THR A 178 -20.94 19.93 11.44
C THR A 178 -22.06 19.15 10.76
N ARG A 179 -21.73 18.00 10.16
CA ARG A 179 -22.72 17.11 9.55
C ARG A 179 -23.75 16.57 10.54
N ASN A 180 -23.31 16.21 11.75
CA ASN A 180 -24.21 15.76 12.81
C ASN A 180 -25.14 16.89 13.28
N TYR A 181 -24.60 18.10 13.48
CA TYR A 181 -25.37 19.26 13.88
C TYR A 181 -26.48 19.60 12.88
N VAL A 182 -26.13 19.68 11.59
CA VAL A 182 -27.12 19.94 10.52
C VAL A 182 -28.19 18.86 10.47
N LYS A 183 -27.80 17.59 10.67
CA LYS A 183 -28.75 16.48 10.70
C LYS A 183 -29.75 16.60 11.85
N ASP A 184 -29.30 17.03 13.03
CA ASP A 184 -30.15 17.21 14.20
C ASP A 184 -31.12 18.40 14.04
N GLU A 185 -30.71 19.50 13.38
CA GLU A 185 -31.59 20.64 13.08
C GLU A 185 -32.68 20.33 12.04
N MET A 186 -32.39 19.45 11.08
CA MET A 186 -33.34 19.07 10.01
C MET A 186 -34.39 18.04 10.45
N MET A 187 -34.33 17.51 11.67
CA MET A 187 -35.33 16.57 12.19
C MET A 187 -36.56 17.34 12.71
N PRO A 188 -37.75 17.21 12.10
CA PRO A 188 -38.95 17.93 12.54
C PRO A 188 -39.44 17.32 13.86
N GLY A 189 -39.05 17.93 14.99
CA GLY A 189 -39.54 17.54 16.33
C GLY A 189 -38.57 17.73 17.51
N GLY A 190 -37.33 18.15 17.28
CA GLY A 190 -36.35 18.34 18.37
C GLY A 190 -36.51 19.67 19.10
N LYS A 191 -36.85 19.65 20.39
CA LYS A 191 -36.84 20.85 21.26
C LYS A 191 -35.48 21.54 21.17
N ARG A 192 -35.44 22.77 20.65
CA ARG A 192 -34.26 23.65 20.66
C ARG A 192 -33.74 23.80 22.09
N LYS A 193 -32.65 23.09 22.43
CA LYS A 193 -31.92 23.33 23.67
C LYS A 193 -30.76 24.29 23.37
N GLY A 194 -30.94 25.53 23.84
CA GLY A 194 -29.87 26.41 24.33
C GLY A 194 -28.79 26.82 23.34
N SER A 195 -28.87 28.07 22.89
CA SER A 195 -27.76 28.80 22.28
C SER A 195 -26.50 28.76 23.16
N PHE A 196 -25.46 28.05 22.73
CA PHE A 196 -24.10 28.31 23.19
C PHE A 196 -23.44 29.25 22.18
N GLY A 197 -23.39 30.54 22.52
CA GLY A 197 -22.72 31.54 21.72
C GLY A 197 -21.21 31.31 21.73
N TYR A 198 -20.63 31.04 20.56
CA TYR A 198 -19.20 31.24 20.35
C TYR A 198 -18.99 32.65 19.81
N SER A 199 -18.35 33.45 20.66
CA SER A 199 -17.83 34.78 20.37
C SER A 199 -16.93 34.74 19.13
N SER A 200 -17.29 35.56 18.15
CA SER A 200 -16.52 35.82 16.94
C SER A 200 -15.15 36.41 17.26
N ASN A 201 -14.06 35.73 16.89
CA ASN A 201 -12.79 36.41 16.61
C ASN A 201 -11.78 35.52 15.86
N LYS A 202 -11.70 35.69 14.54
CA LYS A 202 -10.54 36.23 13.81
C LYS A 202 -10.66 35.88 12.33
N LYS A 203 -10.61 36.93 11.50
CA LYS A 203 -10.34 36.84 10.06
C LYS A 203 -9.03 36.09 9.86
N GLN A 204 -9.06 34.99 9.13
CA GLN A 204 -7.88 34.43 8.50
C GLN A 204 -8.27 34.06 7.07
N LYS A 205 -7.45 34.56 6.15
CA LYS A 205 -7.66 34.55 4.69
C LYS A 205 -7.92 33.13 4.20
N ASP A 206 -8.87 33.02 3.29
CA ASP A 206 -9.08 31.82 2.48
C ASP A 206 -7.79 31.55 1.68
N GLU A 207 -7.02 30.57 2.14
CA GLU A 207 -6.02 29.90 1.29
C GLU A 207 -6.72 28.67 0.73
N ASP A 208 -7.08 28.76 -0.55
CA ASP A 208 -7.54 27.63 -1.36
C ASP A 208 -6.46 26.55 -1.34
N PHE A 209 -6.61 25.56 -0.46
CA PHE A 209 -5.68 24.44 -0.34
C PHE A 209 -5.97 23.46 -1.48
N ASP A 210 -5.32 23.70 -2.63
CA ASP A 210 -5.35 22.82 -3.80
C ASP A 210 -4.70 21.47 -3.43
N TYR A 211 -5.54 20.46 -3.21
CA TYR A 211 -5.14 19.11 -2.82
C TYR A 211 -4.59 18.28 -4.00
N ASN A 212 -4.24 18.92 -5.13
CA ASN A 212 -3.95 18.26 -6.39
C ASN A 212 -2.48 18.34 -6.83
N GLU A 213 -1.54 18.15 -5.90
CA GLU A 213 -0.15 17.89 -6.25
C GLU A 213 0.27 16.44 -5.94
N LYS A 214 0.32 15.65 -7.02
CA LYS A 214 1.27 14.54 -7.29
C LYS A 214 1.59 13.59 -6.13
N TRP A 215 0.85 12.46 -6.03
CA TRP A 215 1.28 11.26 -5.27
C TRP A 215 0.88 9.91 -5.88
#